data_AF-A0A2R6NTW2-F1
#
_entry.id   AF-A0A2R6NTW2-F1
#
_cell.length_a   1.000
_cell.length_b   1.000
_cell.length_c   1.000
_cell.angle_alpha   90.00
_cell.angle_beta   90.00
_cell.angle_gamma   90.00
#
_symmetry.space_group_name_H-M   'P 1'
#
loop_
_entity.id
_entity.type
_entity.pdbx_description
1 polymer ?
#
loop_
_entity_poly.entity_id
_entity_poly.type
_entity_poly.pdbx_seq_one_letter_code
_entity_poly.pdbx_strand_id
1 'polypeptide(L)'
;MIWSGSSSMKITEIWIWDWKTGELKLNLYGSYRGGGTVRSFTILSEQRILIPMVTGGVTDPGADLLAIFDCSTGDPTRRTYQQAYETSARAVFHLPQIARTATYARIDLYGNPYSSHGPPEEPEVPFVYDRNSRLLVFEIAVLVSGRCAWNHYMMFISAETLECHSKHNDVPVTKTIGWADWAIETRIITGHRMIYSAHISHM
;
A
#
# COMPACT_ATOMS: atom_id res chain seq x y z
N MET A 1 -23.05 -24.48 -22.47
CA MET A 1 -23.23 -24.42 -21.01
C MET A 1 -22.93 -23.00 -20.57
N ILE A 2 -23.95 -22.17 -20.38
CA ILE A 2 -23.81 -20.74 -20.08
C ILE A 2 -23.82 -20.61 -18.56
N TRP A 3 -22.68 -20.28 -17.97
CA TRP A 3 -22.59 -19.96 -16.54
C TRP A 3 -23.23 -18.58 -16.31
N SER A 4 -24.53 -18.56 -15.99
CA SER A 4 -25.26 -17.36 -15.55
C SER A 4 -25.16 -17.17 -14.03
N GLY A 5 -23.96 -17.38 -13.47
CA GLY A 5 -23.68 -17.04 -12.08
C GLY A 5 -23.46 -15.54 -12.01
N SER A 6 -24.41 -14.82 -11.40
CA SER A 6 -24.20 -13.45 -10.91
C SER A 6 -23.05 -13.46 -9.91
N SER A 7 -21.80 -13.40 -10.39
CA SER A 7 -20.65 -13.25 -9.53
C SER A 7 -20.72 -11.83 -9.00
N SER A 8 -21.21 -11.65 -7.78
CA SER A 8 -21.19 -10.37 -7.09
C SER A 8 -19.79 -9.78 -7.22
N MET A 9 -19.70 -8.62 -7.89
CA MET A 9 -18.43 -7.96 -8.12
C MET A 9 -17.81 -7.62 -6.77
N LYS A 10 -16.67 -8.23 -6.46
CA LYS A 10 -15.95 -7.94 -5.21
C LYS A 10 -15.40 -6.52 -5.33
N ILE A 11 -15.80 -5.67 -4.39
CA ILE A 11 -15.34 -4.29 -4.25
C ILE A 11 -14.48 -4.24 -2.98
N THR A 12 -13.41 -3.47 -3.03
CA THR A 12 -12.61 -3.11 -1.84
C THR A 12 -12.72 -1.60 -1.66
N GLU A 13 -12.89 -1.14 -0.43
CA GLU A 13 -13.03 0.29 -0.10
C GLU A 13 -12.14 0.67 1.08
N ILE A 14 -11.66 1.92 1.08
CA ILE A 14 -10.93 2.53 2.18
C ILE A 14 -11.58 3.87 2.50
N TRP A 15 -11.96 4.01 3.77
CA TRP A 15 -12.56 5.22 4.32
C TRP A 15 -11.67 5.67 5.47
N ILE A 16 -11.16 6.89 5.39
CA ILE A 16 -10.42 7.55 6.47
C ILE A 16 -11.21 8.77 6.89
N TRP A 17 -11.51 8.90 8.17
CA TRP A 17 -12.23 10.04 8.71
C TRP A 17 -11.69 10.41 10.09
N ASP A 18 -11.88 11.67 10.45
CA ASP A 18 -11.66 12.14 11.82
C ASP A 18 -12.86 11.72 12.67
N TRP A 19 -12.63 10.89 13.68
CA TRP A 19 -13.70 10.37 14.52
C TRP A 19 -14.29 11.41 15.49
N LYS A 20 -13.54 12.48 15.81
CA LYS A 20 -14.00 13.55 16.71
C LYS A 20 -14.88 14.53 15.96
N THR A 21 -14.49 14.90 14.75
CA THR A 21 -15.23 15.89 13.94
C THR A 21 -16.23 15.26 12.98
N GLY A 22 -16.09 13.96 12.70
CA GLY A 22 -16.86 13.25 11.67
C GLY A 22 -16.41 13.56 10.23
N GLU A 23 -15.33 14.35 10.06
CA GLU A 23 -14.87 14.79 8.74
C GLU A 23 -14.24 13.63 7.95
N LEU A 24 -14.80 13.32 6.78
CA LEU A 24 -14.26 12.32 5.87
C LEU A 24 -13.01 12.88 5.18
N LYS A 25 -11.86 12.25 5.45
CA LYS A 25 -10.55 12.64 4.93
C LYS A 25 -10.19 11.98 3.61
N LEU A 26 -10.62 10.73 3.42
CA LEU A 26 -10.34 9.97 2.21
C LEU A 26 -11.43 8.91 1.97
N ASN A 27 -11.89 8.78 0.72
CA ASN A 27 -12.87 7.76 0.32
C ASN A 27 -12.50 7.13 -1.03
N LEU A 28 -11.85 5.97 -0.96
CA LEU A 28 -11.37 5.24 -2.14
C LEU A 28 -12.10 3.93 -2.30
N TYR A 29 -12.36 3.55 -3.55
CA TYR A 29 -12.89 2.24 -3.87
C TYR A 29 -12.21 1.63 -5.10
N GLY A 30 -12.31 0.31 -5.22
CA GLY A 30 -11.78 -0.43 -6.33
C GLY A 30 -12.50 -1.76 -6.51
N SER A 31 -12.30 -2.36 -7.67
CA SER A 31 -12.89 -3.65 -7.97
C SER A 31 -11.87 -4.53 -8.68
N TYR A 32 -11.99 -5.84 -8.47
CA TYR A 32 -11.10 -6.84 -9.07
C TYR A 32 -11.12 -6.82 -10.61
N ARG A 33 -12.21 -6.32 -11.23
CA ARG A 33 -12.33 -6.21 -12.69
C ARG A 33 -11.96 -4.84 -13.26
N GLY A 34 -11.93 -3.81 -12.41
CA GLY A 34 -11.89 -2.39 -12.80
C GLY A 34 -10.64 -1.65 -12.36
N GLY A 35 -9.51 -2.35 -12.17
CA GLY A 35 -8.21 -1.68 -12.18
C GLY A 35 -7.56 -1.36 -10.83
N GLY A 36 -8.01 -1.95 -9.72
CA GLY A 36 -7.26 -1.83 -8.46
C GLY A 36 -7.90 -2.56 -7.31
N THR A 37 -7.09 -3.32 -6.56
CA THR A 37 -7.52 -3.91 -5.29
C THR A 37 -6.55 -3.53 -4.20
N VAL A 38 -7.10 -3.18 -3.05
CA VAL A 38 -6.33 -2.90 -1.84
C VAL A 38 -6.71 -3.88 -0.76
N ARG A 39 -5.72 -4.41 -0.07
CA ARG A 39 -5.90 -5.39 1.00
C ARG A 39 -5.35 -4.92 2.35
N SER A 40 -4.50 -3.91 2.32
CA SER A 40 -3.81 -3.38 3.50
C SER A 40 -3.50 -1.90 3.29
N PHE A 41 -3.29 -1.20 4.38
CA PHE A 41 -2.75 0.16 4.40
C PHE A 41 -2.00 0.35 5.72
N THR A 42 -1.16 1.36 5.82
CA THR A 42 -0.60 1.80 7.10
C THR A 42 -0.62 3.32 7.19
N ILE A 43 -0.65 3.82 8.41
CA ILE A 43 -0.46 5.24 8.70
C ILE A 43 1.05 5.47 8.69
N LEU A 44 1.58 6.30 7.78
CA LEU A 44 2.99 6.73 7.74
C LEU A 44 3.31 7.73 8.83
N SER A 45 2.48 8.76 8.93
CA SER A 45 2.54 9.81 9.94
C SER A 45 1.13 10.26 10.27
N GLU A 46 0.96 11.23 11.18
CA GLU A 46 -0.36 11.69 11.64
C GLU A 46 -1.32 12.08 10.51
N GLN A 47 -0.76 12.52 9.38
CA GLN A 47 -1.53 13.03 8.25
C GLN A 47 -1.32 12.21 6.97
N ARG A 48 -0.49 11.17 6.98
CA ARG A 48 -0.18 10.43 5.75
C ARG A 48 -0.43 8.96 5.92
N ILE A 49 -1.04 8.36 4.90
CA ILE A 49 -1.21 6.92 4.82
C ILE A 49 -0.48 6.39 3.59
N LEU A 50 -0.02 5.15 3.70
CA LEU A 50 0.53 4.38 2.60
C LEU A 50 -0.42 3.25 2.23
N ILE A 51 -0.73 3.18 0.95
CA ILE A 51 -1.59 2.16 0.37
C ILE A 51 -0.81 1.41 -0.72
N PRO A 52 -0.47 0.12 -0.51
CA PRO A 52 -0.01 -0.74 -1.59
C PRO A 52 -1.17 -1.08 -2.54
N MET A 53 -0.95 -0.93 -3.84
CA MET A 53 -1.96 -1.17 -4.86
C MET A 53 -1.41 -2.03 -5.99
N VAL A 54 -2.24 -2.99 -6.41
CA VAL A 54 -2.02 -3.77 -7.63
C VAL A 54 -3.03 -3.28 -8.66
N THR A 55 -2.55 -2.64 -9.72
CA THR A 55 -3.41 -2.19 -10.82
C THR A 55 -3.45 -3.27 -11.88
N GLY A 56 -4.56 -3.99 -11.99
CA GLY A 56 -4.71 -5.15 -12.88
C GLY A 56 -4.79 -4.84 -14.39
N GLY A 57 -4.07 -3.83 -14.88
CA GLY A 57 -4.08 -3.43 -16.29
C GLY A 57 -3.21 -4.36 -17.15
N VAL A 58 -3.83 -5.07 -18.10
CA VAL A 58 -3.13 -5.90 -19.11
C VAL A 58 -2.26 -5.04 -20.04
N THR A 59 -2.56 -3.76 -20.15
CA THR A 59 -1.96 -2.84 -21.13
C THR A 59 -0.82 -1.99 -20.58
N ASP A 60 -0.60 -1.95 -19.26
CA ASP A 60 0.50 -1.20 -18.66
C ASP A 60 1.28 -2.07 -17.66
N PRO A 61 2.23 -2.90 -18.14
CA PRO A 61 3.11 -3.70 -17.30
C PRO A 61 4.05 -2.78 -16.51
N GLY A 62 3.55 -2.16 -15.45
CA GLY A 62 4.33 -1.24 -14.63
C GLY A 62 3.60 -0.49 -13.51
N ALA A 63 2.27 -0.58 -13.41
CA ALA A 63 1.49 0.27 -12.49
C ALA A 63 1.27 -0.34 -11.08
N ASP A 64 2.07 -1.34 -10.70
CA ASP A 64 2.10 -1.83 -9.32
C ASP A 64 2.90 -0.88 -8.43
N LEU A 65 2.22 -0.32 -7.46
CA LEU A 65 2.69 0.90 -6.83
C LEU A 65 2.36 0.98 -5.33
N LEU A 66 3.18 1.74 -4.62
CA LEU A 66 2.90 2.19 -3.26
C LEU A 66 2.48 3.65 -3.36
N ALA A 67 1.23 3.98 -2.98
CA ALA A 67 0.75 5.35 -2.99
C ALA A 67 0.71 5.92 -1.57
N ILE A 68 1.25 7.13 -1.42
CA ILE A 68 1.11 7.94 -0.21
C ILE A 68 -0.01 8.95 -0.45
N PHE A 69 -0.98 8.97 0.45
CA PHE A 69 -2.04 9.98 0.47
C PHE A 69 -1.84 10.92 1.65
N ASP A 70 -2.09 12.21 1.41
CA ASP A 70 -2.17 13.21 2.46
C ASP A 70 -3.63 13.36 2.90
N CYS A 71 -3.87 13.20 4.20
CA CYS A 71 -5.16 13.25 4.86
C CYS A 71 -5.27 14.46 5.81
N SER A 72 -4.33 15.43 5.72
CA SER A 72 -4.40 16.68 6.48
C SER A 72 -5.62 17.50 6.08
N THR A 73 -5.80 17.72 4.78
CA THR A 73 -7.00 18.32 4.18
C THR A 73 -8.05 17.25 3.96
N GLY A 74 -9.27 17.46 4.45
CA GLY A 74 -10.34 16.52 4.16
C GLY A 74 -10.79 16.61 2.71
N ASP A 75 -10.84 15.46 2.04
CA ASP A 75 -11.49 15.33 0.74
C ASP A 75 -12.54 14.22 0.79
N PRO A 76 -13.84 14.58 0.87
CA PRO A 76 -14.91 13.60 0.96
C PRO A 76 -15.23 12.94 -0.39
N THR A 77 -14.61 13.37 -1.48
CA THR A 77 -14.92 12.89 -2.83
C THR A 77 -14.58 11.40 -2.96
N ARG A 78 -15.59 10.59 -3.26
CA ARG A 78 -15.40 9.17 -3.53
C ARG A 78 -14.75 8.97 -4.89
N ARG A 79 -13.57 8.35 -4.93
CA ARG A 79 -12.81 8.09 -6.17
C ARG A 79 -12.41 6.64 -6.31
N THR A 80 -12.19 6.20 -7.55
CA THR A 80 -11.51 4.91 -7.75
C THR A 80 -10.05 5.03 -7.27
N TYR A 81 -9.43 3.91 -6.88
CA TYR A 81 -7.99 3.91 -6.58
C TYR A 81 -7.16 4.49 -7.73
N GLN A 82 -7.57 4.22 -8.97
CA GLN A 82 -6.91 4.76 -10.15
C GLN A 82 -6.96 6.29 -10.20
N GLN A 83 -8.18 6.85 -10.16
CA GLN A 83 -8.38 8.30 -10.16
C GLN A 83 -7.64 8.98 -8.99
N ALA A 84 -7.66 8.34 -7.82
CA ALA A 84 -7.06 8.90 -6.62
C ALA A 84 -5.54 8.96 -6.72
N TYR A 85 -4.85 7.96 -7.27
CA TYR A 85 -3.40 8.07 -7.41
C TYR A 85 -3.02 9.14 -8.45
N GLU A 86 -3.80 9.27 -9.54
CA GLU A 86 -3.52 10.25 -10.60
C GLU A 86 -3.72 11.70 -10.12
N THR A 87 -4.66 11.93 -9.21
CA THR A 87 -5.12 13.30 -8.88
C THR A 87 -4.94 13.71 -7.42
N SER A 88 -4.74 12.76 -6.50
CA SER A 88 -4.79 13.03 -5.05
C SER A 88 -3.64 12.38 -4.27
N ALA A 89 -2.91 11.43 -4.85
CA ALA A 89 -1.76 10.86 -4.17
C ALA A 89 -0.64 11.91 -4.08
N ARG A 90 -0.03 11.98 -2.91
CA ARG A 90 1.14 12.82 -2.68
C ARG A 90 2.33 12.31 -3.48
N ALA A 91 2.55 11.00 -3.42
CA ALA A 91 3.64 10.33 -4.09
C ALA A 91 3.21 8.90 -4.45
N VAL A 92 3.73 8.41 -5.58
CA VAL A 92 3.49 7.08 -6.12
C VAL A 92 4.85 6.45 -6.41
N PHE A 93 5.14 5.34 -5.75
CA PHE A 93 6.41 4.62 -5.85
C PHE A 93 6.21 3.38 -6.70
N HIS A 94 6.89 3.31 -7.84
CA HIS A 94 6.81 2.15 -8.72
C HIS A 94 7.67 1.00 -8.19
N LEU A 95 7.09 -0.20 -8.16
CA LEU A 95 7.80 -1.43 -7.86
C LEU A 95 8.64 -1.91 -9.06
N PRO A 96 9.72 -2.67 -8.83
CA PRO A 96 10.56 -3.14 -9.92
C PRO A 96 9.85 -4.24 -10.70
N GLN A 97 10.24 -4.49 -11.95
CA GLN A 97 9.80 -5.70 -12.63
C GLN A 97 10.60 -6.90 -12.10
N ILE A 98 9.99 -7.79 -11.29
CA ILE A 98 10.69 -8.94 -10.69
C ILE A 98 11.08 -10.00 -11.73
N ALA A 99 10.27 -10.18 -12.78
CA ALA A 99 10.60 -11.01 -13.93
C ALA A 99 9.89 -10.50 -15.19
N ARG A 100 10.47 -10.77 -16.37
CA ARG A 100 9.95 -10.28 -17.68
C ARG A 100 8.47 -10.63 -17.94
N THR A 101 8.00 -11.74 -17.38
CA THR A 101 6.62 -12.23 -17.51
C THR A 101 5.90 -12.33 -16.17
N ALA A 102 6.41 -11.65 -15.14
CA ALA A 102 5.76 -11.54 -13.85
C ALA A 102 4.69 -10.46 -13.86
N THR A 103 3.55 -10.76 -13.25
CA THR A 103 2.52 -9.79 -12.88
C THR A 103 2.35 -9.85 -11.37
N TYR A 104 2.38 -8.69 -10.72
CA TYR A 104 2.02 -8.62 -9.32
C TYR A 104 0.54 -8.93 -9.20
N ALA A 105 0.22 -9.84 -8.30
CA ALA A 105 -1.15 -10.25 -8.06
C ALA A 105 -1.62 -9.86 -6.65
N ARG A 106 -0.68 -9.59 -5.74
CA ARG A 106 -0.96 -9.15 -4.38
C ARG A 106 0.23 -8.41 -3.79
N ILE A 107 -0.06 -7.33 -3.08
CA ILE A 107 0.90 -6.66 -2.21
C ILE A 107 0.19 -6.44 -0.87
N ASP A 108 0.61 -7.18 0.14
CA ASP A 108 0.11 -7.07 1.50
C ASP A 108 1.19 -6.41 2.36
N LEU A 109 0.83 -5.36 3.08
CA LEU A 109 1.71 -4.73 4.04
C LEU A 109 1.54 -5.39 5.41
N TYR A 110 2.66 -5.88 5.93
CA TYR A 110 2.83 -6.33 7.29
C TYR A 110 3.54 -5.23 8.08
N GLY A 111 2.81 -4.70 9.05
CA GLY A 111 3.33 -3.72 9.99
C GLY A 111 2.43 -3.72 11.21
N ASN A 112 3.02 -3.54 12.38
CA ASN A 112 2.26 -3.35 13.58
C ASN A 112 1.41 -2.07 13.41
N PRO A 113 0.06 -2.12 13.52
CA PRO A 113 -0.78 -0.93 13.42
C PRO A 113 -0.65 -0.03 14.67
N TYR A 114 0.46 -0.14 15.40
CA TYR A 114 0.60 0.43 16.73
C TYR A 114 0.45 1.94 16.64
N SER A 115 -0.29 2.46 17.61
CA SER A 115 -0.79 3.81 17.67
C SER A 115 0.28 4.84 17.31
N SER A 116 -0.13 5.86 16.59
CA SER A 116 0.62 7.11 16.44
C SER A 116 0.80 7.89 17.77
N HIS A 117 0.62 7.26 18.92
CA HIS A 117 1.15 7.76 20.18
C HIS A 117 2.62 7.36 20.26
N GLY A 118 3.51 8.35 20.33
CA GLY A 118 4.94 8.10 20.56
C GLY A 118 5.14 7.39 21.90
N PRO A 119 6.30 6.75 22.12
CA PRO A 119 6.70 6.42 23.48
C PRO A 119 6.68 7.69 24.34
N PRO A 120 6.47 7.58 25.67
CA PRO A 120 6.63 8.73 26.57
C PRO A 120 8.00 9.40 26.35
N GLU A 121 8.08 10.73 26.55
CA GLU A 121 9.29 11.55 26.31
C GLU A 121 10.53 11.00 27.02
N GLU A 122 10.34 10.25 28.10
CA GLU A 122 11.36 9.45 28.77
C GLU A 122 11.05 7.95 28.59
N PRO A 123 11.72 7.24 27.67
CA PRO A 123 11.56 5.80 27.56
C PRO A 123 12.21 5.11 28.77
N GLU A 124 11.41 4.41 29.59
CA GLU A 124 11.88 3.59 30.73
C GLU A 124 12.78 2.40 30.30
N VAL A 125 12.92 2.14 29.00
CA VAL A 125 13.68 1.02 28.44
C VAL A 125 14.62 1.47 27.31
N PRO A 126 15.79 0.80 27.13
CA PRO A 126 16.84 1.22 26.18
C PRO A 126 16.48 1.06 24.69
N PHE A 127 15.22 0.75 24.38
CA PHE A 127 14.71 0.65 23.02
C PHE A 127 13.98 1.95 22.69
N VAL A 128 14.69 2.92 22.15
CA VAL A 128 14.08 4.14 21.59
C VAL A 128 13.33 3.74 20.32
N TYR A 129 12.00 3.79 20.37
CA TYR A 129 11.17 3.63 19.19
C TYR A 129 11.18 4.95 18.39
N ASP A 130 12.08 5.06 17.42
CA ASP A 130 11.98 6.14 16.42
C ASP A 130 10.92 5.74 15.38
N ARG A 131 9.82 6.52 15.34
CA ARG A 131 8.74 6.34 14.36
C ARG A 131 9.26 6.47 12.92
N ASN A 132 10.24 7.32 12.70
CA ASN A 132 10.78 7.58 11.36
C ASN A 132 11.65 6.39 10.89
N SER A 133 12.36 5.74 11.82
CA SER A 133 13.19 4.57 11.53
C SER A 133 12.43 3.24 11.47
N ARG A 134 11.08 3.26 11.46
CA ARG A 134 10.29 2.03 11.41
C ARG A 134 10.50 1.29 10.08
N LEU A 135 10.66 -0.03 10.18
CA LEU A 135 10.75 -0.92 9.03
C LEU A 135 9.36 -1.37 8.59
N LEU A 136 9.02 -1.14 7.33
CA LEU A 136 7.82 -1.65 6.69
C LEU A 136 8.15 -2.93 5.93
N VAL A 137 7.33 -3.95 6.10
CA VAL A 137 7.52 -5.26 5.46
C VAL A 137 6.33 -5.54 4.55
N PHE A 138 6.56 -5.77 3.27
CA PHE A 138 5.51 -6.12 2.32
C PHE A 138 5.69 -7.56 1.89
N GLU A 139 4.62 -8.33 1.89
CA GLU A 139 4.56 -9.56 1.12
C GLU A 139 3.98 -9.29 -0.25
N ILE A 140 4.73 -9.73 -1.24
CA ILE A 140 4.44 -9.54 -2.64
C ILE A 140 4.21 -10.92 -3.24
N ALA A 141 3.00 -11.16 -3.74
CA ALA A 141 2.69 -12.38 -4.48
C ALA A 141 2.67 -12.07 -5.98
N VAL A 142 3.42 -12.86 -6.73
CA VAL A 142 3.69 -12.67 -8.15
C VAL A 142 3.28 -13.91 -8.93
N LEU A 143 2.54 -13.70 -10.01
CA LEU A 143 2.22 -14.73 -10.99
C LEU A 143 3.18 -14.62 -12.18
N VAL A 144 3.83 -15.72 -12.57
CA VAL A 144 4.76 -15.74 -13.70
C VAL A 144 4.11 -16.50 -14.86
N SER A 145 3.97 -15.87 -16.02
CA SER A 145 3.34 -16.51 -17.19
C SER A 145 4.04 -17.82 -17.54
N GLY A 146 3.25 -18.86 -17.81
CA GLY A 146 3.75 -20.20 -18.10
C GLY A 146 4.06 -21.05 -16.87
N ARG A 147 3.97 -20.49 -15.65
CA ARG A 147 4.03 -21.25 -14.40
C ARG A 147 2.68 -21.13 -13.68
N CYS A 148 2.01 -22.25 -13.44
CA CYS A 148 0.79 -22.30 -12.62
C CYS A 148 1.11 -22.20 -11.10
N ALA A 149 2.13 -21.42 -10.73
CA ALA A 149 2.61 -21.32 -9.36
C ALA A 149 2.80 -19.85 -8.97
N TRP A 150 2.37 -19.54 -7.75
CA TRP A 150 2.58 -18.25 -7.11
C TRP A 150 3.99 -18.20 -6.53
N ASN A 151 4.73 -17.12 -6.82
CA ASN A 151 5.99 -16.83 -6.16
C ASN A 151 5.75 -15.73 -5.13
N HIS A 152 6.35 -15.89 -3.95
CA HIS A 152 6.21 -14.95 -2.85
C HIS A 152 7.55 -14.27 -2.60
N TYR A 153 7.51 -12.96 -2.39
CA TYR A 153 8.66 -12.15 -2.05
C TYR A 153 8.34 -11.33 -0.81
N MET A 154 9.36 -11.02 -0.04
CA MET A 154 9.28 -10.03 1.03
C MET A 154 10.09 -8.81 0.61
N MET A 155 9.49 -7.63 0.74
CA MET A 155 10.14 -6.35 0.53
C MET A 155 10.23 -5.61 1.86
N PHE A 156 11.42 -5.09 2.15
CA PHE A 156 11.73 -4.32 3.35
C PHE A 156 12.10 -2.91 2.94
N ILE A 157 11.47 -1.91 3.54
CA ILE A 157 11.77 -0.50 3.33
C ILE A 157 11.55 0.29 4.63
N SER A 158 12.43 1.24 4.91
CA SER A 158 12.21 2.17 6.02
C SER A 158 11.11 3.18 5.69
N ALA A 159 10.28 3.57 6.66
CA ALA A 159 9.31 4.62 6.44
C ALA A 159 9.99 5.96 6.11
N GLU A 160 11.15 6.24 6.71
CA GLU A 160 11.98 7.40 6.40
C GLU A 160 12.30 7.52 4.90
N THR A 161 12.67 6.41 4.24
CA THR A 161 12.93 6.40 2.78
C THR A 161 11.70 6.91 2.02
N LEU A 162 10.52 6.38 2.31
CA LEU A 162 9.26 6.81 1.67
C LEU A 162 8.89 8.26 2.00
N GLU A 163 9.10 8.68 3.24
CA GLU A 163 8.82 10.04 3.68
C GLU A 163 9.77 11.05 3.03
N CYS A 164 11.06 10.73 2.90
CA CYS A 164 12.07 11.58 2.29
C CYS A 164 11.67 11.96 0.85
N HIS A 165 11.24 10.98 0.06
CA HIS A 165 10.84 11.24 -1.32
C HIS A 165 9.44 11.88 -1.47
N SER A 166 8.57 11.78 -0.46
CA SER A 166 7.21 12.37 -0.48
C SER A 166 7.12 13.77 0.13
N LYS A 167 8.12 14.19 0.91
CA LYS A 167 8.38 15.60 1.22
C LYS A 167 8.74 16.31 -0.10
N HIS A 168 8.24 17.53 -0.36
CA HIS A 168 8.72 18.51 -1.38
C HIS A 168 7.79 19.06 -2.48
N ASN A 169 6.47 18.87 -2.48
CA ASN A 169 5.63 19.57 -3.47
C ASN A 169 4.59 20.49 -2.81
N ASP A 170 4.78 21.80 -2.77
CA ASP A 170 3.61 22.69 -2.51
C ASP A 170 2.61 22.68 -3.69
N VAL A 171 2.99 21.99 -4.78
CA VAL A 171 2.21 21.81 -5.98
C VAL A 171 1.30 20.57 -5.85
N PRO A 172 0.00 20.68 -6.20
CA PRO A 172 -0.98 19.59 -6.12
C PRO A 172 -0.84 18.57 -7.27
N VAL A 173 0.39 18.17 -7.60
CA VAL A 173 0.65 17.16 -8.64
C VAL A 173 1.25 15.92 -7.97
N THR A 174 0.68 14.76 -8.29
CA THR A 174 1.20 13.47 -7.87
C THR A 174 2.64 13.30 -8.33
N LYS A 175 3.55 13.04 -7.38
CA LYS A 175 4.94 12.72 -7.70
C LYS A 175 5.10 11.24 -7.98
N THR A 176 5.43 10.89 -9.22
CA THR A 176 5.81 9.52 -9.58
C THR A 176 7.31 9.30 -9.37
N ILE A 177 7.67 8.23 -8.68
CA ILE A 177 9.05 7.92 -8.28
C ILE A 177 9.40 6.52 -8.78
N GLY A 178 10.40 6.43 -9.64
CA GLY A 178 10.83 5.16 -10.22
C GLY A 178 11.62 4.34 -9.21
N TRP A 179 11.59 3.01 -9.32
CA TRP A 179 12.31 2.09 -8.43
C TRP A 179 13.77 2.49 -8.19
N ALA A 180 14.51 2.84 -9.24
CA ALA A 180 15.92 3.21 -9.14
C ALA A 180 16.19 4.41 -8.22
N ASP A 181 15.20 5.29 -8.04
CA ASP A 181 15.36 6.54 -7.28
C ASP A 181 15.19 6.33 -5.77
N TRP A 182 14.44 5.31 -5.33
CA TRP A 182 14.11 5.08 -3.91
C TRP A 182 14.58 3.73 -3.37
N ALA A 183 15.05 2.81 -4.22
CA ALA A 183 15.37 1.44 -3.82
C ALA A 183 16.72 1.24 -3.14
N ILE A 184 17.54 2.28 -2.98
CA ILE A 184 18.91 2.17 -2.41
C ILE A 184 18.87 1.45 -1.05
N GLU A 185 17.89 1.80 -0.23
CA GLU A 185 17.68 1.25 1.12
C GLU A 185 16.63 0.13 1.16
N THR A 186 16.06 -0.22 0.01
CA THR A 186 15.06 -1.27 -0.10
C THR A 186 15.74 -2.62 -0.35
N ARG A 187 15.15 -3.67 0.21
CA ARG A 187 15.58 -5.05 -0.07
C ARG A 187 14.38 -5.91 -0.44
N ILE A 188 14.50 -6.69 -1.51
CA ILE A 188 13.54 -7.71 -1.89
C ILE A 188 14.23 -9.06 -1.80
N ILE A 189 13.63 -9.99 -1.06
CA ILE A 189 14.11 -11.37 -0.94
C ILE A 189 13.00 -12.35 -1.28
N THR A 190 13.37 -13.54 -1.71
CA THR A 190 12.41 -14.64 -1.89
C THR A 190 11.80 -14.99 -0.53
N GLY A 191 10.48 -14.92 -0.45
CA GLY A 191 9.75 -15.29 0.75
C GLY A 191 9.44 -16.78 0.74
N HIS A 192 9.72 -17.47 1.84
CA HIS A 192 8.94 -18.67 2.16
C HIS A 192 7.54 -18.19 2.53
N ARG A 193 6.50 -18.82 1.97
CA ARG A 193 5.11 -18.47 2.27
C ARG A 193 4.93 -18.47 3.78
N MET A 194 4.83 -17.28 4.38
CA MET A 194 4.55 -17.19 5.80
C MET A 194 3.07 -17.54 5.95
N ILE A 195 2.80 -18.80 6.27
CA ILE A 195 1.46 -19.25 6.62
C ILE A 195 1.18 -18.68 8.00
N TYR A 196 0.75 -17.42 8.05
CA TYR A 196 0.09 -16.90 9.24
C TYR A 196 -1.36 -17.37 9.19
N SER A 197 -1.60 -18.55 9.77
CA SER A 197 -2.91 -18.87 10.31
C SER A 197 -3.16 -17.93 11.49
N ALA A 198 -3.58 -16.69 11.20
CA ALA A 198 -4.36 -15.93 12.15
C ALA A 198 -5.67 -16.71 12.34
N HIS A 199 -5.67 -17.62 13.32
CA HIS A 199 -6.89 -18.20 13.85
C HIS A 199 -7.65 -17.03 14.47
N ILE A 200 -8.54 -16.41 13.70
CA ILE A 200 -9.60 -15.59 14.27
C ILE A 200 -10.53 -16.61 14.91
N SER A 201 -10.24 -16.93 16.17
CA SER A 201 -11.21 -17.57 17.05
C SER A 201 -12.39 -16.63 17.09
N HIS A 202 -13.49 -17.00 16.42
CA HIS A 202 -14.76 -16.33 16.62
C HIS A 202 -15.08 -16.36 18.11
N MET A 203 -15.08 -15.19 18.76
CA MET A 203 -15.78 -14.97 20.02
C MET A 203 -17.23 -14.62 19.71
#